data_AF-A0A351T9V7-F1
#
_entry.id   AF-A0A351T9V7-F1
#
_cell.length_a   1.000
_cell.length_b   1.000
_cell.length_c   1.000
_cell.angle_alpha   90.00
_cell.angle_beta   90.00
_cell.angle_gamma   90.00
#
_symmetry.space_group_name_H-M   'P 1'
#
loop_
_entity.id
_entity.type
_entity.pdbx_description
1 polymer ?
#
loop_
_entity_poly.entity_id
_entity_poly.type
_entity_poly.pdbx_seq_one_letter_code
_entity_poly.pdbx_strand_id
1 'polypeptide(L)' 'MNKINKSGFSLIELLVVITILAIISVVAYTNFSGSTGKAKNSKKLQDITSIETGLQTFYQDKYYYPMPSASTATNVW' A
#
# COMPACT_ATOMS: atom_id res chain seq x y z
N MET A 1 47.39 27.23 -23.88
CA MET A 1 46.95 25.87 -24.25
C MET A 1 46.23 25.25 -23.04
N ASN A 2 44.89 25.23 -23.03
CA ASN A 2 44.12 24.82 -21.86
C ASN A 2 43.90 23.30 -21.87
N LYS A 3 44.64 22.55 -21.05
CA LYS A 3 44.46 21.09 -20.91
C LYS A 3 43.18 20.81 -20.12
N ILE A 4 42.16 20.29 -20.78
CA ILE A 4 40.96 19.75 -20.10
C ILE A 4 41.32 18.35 -19.61
N ASN A 5 41.51 18.20 -18.30
CA ASN A 5 41.69 16.90 -17.66
C ASN A 5 40.38 16.13 -17.72
N LYS A 6 40.31 15.07 -18.53
CA LYS A 6 39.20 14.12 -18.48
C LYS A 6 39.50 13.09 -17.40
N SER A 7 38.94 13.31 -16.21
CA SER A 7 38.90 12.28 -15.16
C SER A 7 37.86 11.24 -15.56
N GLY A 8 38.30 10.02 -15.85
CA GLY A 8 37.44 8.86 -16.11
C GLY A 8 37.13 8.11 -14.81
N PHE A 9 35.95 7.50 -14.76
CA PHE A 9 35.53 6.62 -13.66
C PHE A 9 36.23 5.26 -13.77
N SER A 10 36.62 4.69 -12.63
CA SER A 10 37.29 3.40 -12.57
C SER A 10 36.29 2.24 -12.55
N LEU A 11 36.65 1.13 -13.18
CA LEU A 11 35.81 -0.07 -13.20
C LEU A 11 35.56 -0.62 -11.80
N ILE A 12 36.56 -0.51 -10.90
CA ILE A 12 36.42 -0.95 -9.50
C ILE A 12 35.45 -0.05 -8.73
N GLU A 13 35.40 1.25 -9.04
CA GLU A 13 34.45 2.18 -8.43
C GLU A 13 33.01 1.78 -8.81
N LEU A 14 32.78 1.40 -10.07
CA LEU A 14 31.46 0.91 -10.49
C LEU A 14 31.10 -0.42 -9.83
N LEU A 15 32.05 -1.33 -9.71
CA LEU A 15 31.86 -2.66 -9.12
C LEU A 15 31.44 -2.57 -7.65
N VAL A 16 32.10 -1.73 -6.86
CA VAL A 16 31.76 -1.52 -5.45
C VAL A 16 30.37 -0.91 -5.28
N VAL A 17 29.97 0.01 -6.17
CA VAL A 17 28.65 0.63 -6.10
C VAL A 17 27.54 -0.38 -6.37
N ILE A 18 27.64 -1.17 -7.44
CA ILE A 18 26.58 -2.14 -7.78
C ILE A 18 26.47 -3.27 -6.76
N THR A 19 27.59 -3.64 -6.11
CA THR A 19 27.59 -4.66 -5.05
C THR A 19 26.89 -4.17 -3.79
N ILE A 20 27.14 -2.92 -3.37
CA ILE A 20 26.41 -2.31 -2.25
C ILE A 20 24.91 -2.16 -2.59
N LEU A 21 24.58 -1.71 -3.81
CA LEU A 21 23.19 -1.58 -4.26
C LEU A 21 22.47 -2.94 -4.25
N ALA A 22 23.13 -4.02 -4.67
CA ALA A 22 22.55 -5.36 -4.65
C ALA A 22 22.19 -5.81 -3.23
N ILE A 23 23.07 -5.58 -2.25
CA ILE A 23 22.84 -5.94 -0.84
C ILE A 23 21.64 -5.17 -0.27
N ILE A 24 21.61 -3.84 -0.46
CA ILE A 24 20.54 -2.99 0.09
C ILE A 24 19.19 -3.30 -0.59
N SER A 25 19.20 -3.61 -1.89
CA SER A 25 17.97 -3.87 -2.67
C SER A 25 17.18 -5.07 -2.16
N VAL A 26 17.86 -6.14 -1.72
CA VAL A 26 17.19 -7.35 -1.19
C VAL A 26 16.41 -7.03 0.09
N VAL A 27 17.03 -6.30 1.02
CA VAL A 27 16.38 -5.90 2.28
C VAL A 27 15.24 -4.92 2.04
N ALA A 28 15.42 -3.95 1.13
CA ALA A 28 14.36 -3.02 0.76
C ALA A 28 13.14 -3.74 0.15
N TYR A 29 13.39 -4.71 -0.74
CA TYR A 29 12.33 -5.47 -1.42
C TYR A 29 11.47 -6.30 -0.45
N THR A 30 12.10 -7.01 0.49
CA THR A 30 11.36 -7.84 1.46
C THR A 30 10.49 -7.00 2.40
N ASN A 31 10.97 -5.82 2.81
CA ASN A 31 10.19 -4.88 3.63
C ASN A 31 8.99 -4.30 2.88
N PHE A 32 9.14 -3.97 1.59
CA PHE A 32 8.06 -3.39 0.80
C PHE A 32 6.90 -4.39 0.56
N SER A 33 7.22 -5.66 0.31
CA SER A 33 6.22 -6.70 0.02
C SER A 33 5.19 -6.90 1.15
N GLY A 34 5.62 -6.87 2.42
CA GLY A 34 4.74 -7.08 3.57
C GLY A 34 3.79 -5.93 3.90
N SER A 35 4.11 -4.70 3.49
CA SER A 35 3.35 -3.49 3.85
C SER A 35 1.98 -3.43 3.17
N THR A 36 1.89 -3.84 1.89
CA THR A 36 0.65 -3.81 1.11
C THR A 36 -0.43 -4.73 1.69
N GLY A 37 -0.04 -5.93 2.14
CA GLY A 37 -0.98 -6.88 2.77
C GLY A 37 -1.56 -6.34 4.07
N LYS A 38 -0.71 -5.76 4.92
CA LYS A 38 -1.12 -5.12 6.18
C LYS A 38 -2.05 -3.93 5.92
N ALA A 39 -1.70 -3.05 4.97
CA ALA A 39 -2.53 -1.91 4.60
C ALA A 39 -3.93 -2.32 4.12
N LYS A 40 -4.03 -3.38 3.29
CA LYS A 40 -5.32 -3.94 2.86
C LYS A 40 -6.12 -4.48 4.03
N ASN A 41 -5.49 -5.20 4.97
CA ASN A 41 -6.16 -5.72 6.15
C ASN A 41 -6.66 -4.60 7.07
N SER A 42 -5.82 -3.59 7.33
CA SER A 42 -6.20 -2.40 8.10
C SER A 42 -7.37 -1.67 7.45
N LYS A 43 -7.40 -1.55 6.11
CA LYS A 43 -8.51 -0.93 5.41
C LYS A 43 -9.81 -1.74 5.57
N LYS A 44 -9.77 -3.06 5.42
CA LYS A 44 -10.94 -3.93 5.65
C LYS A 44 -11.48 -3.79 7.07
N LEU A 45 -10.58 -3.77 8.07
CA LEU A 45 -10.97 -3.58 9.46
C LEU A 45 -11.64 -2.21 9.67
N GLN A 46 -11.07 -1.15 9.09
CA GLN A 46 -11.63 0.19 9.14
C GLN A 46 -13.01 0.28 8.48
N ASP A 47 -13.22 -0.40 7.36
CA ASP A 47 -14.51 -0.43 6.66
C ASP A 47 -15.58 -1.10 7.54
N ILE A 48 -15.25 -2.22 8.22
CA ILE A 48 -16.16 -2.90 9.15
C ILE A 48 -16.51 -1.99 10.33
N THR A 49 -15.53 -1.37 10.97
CA THR A 49 -15.77 -0.45 12.10
C THR A 49 -16.60 0.77 11.68
N SER A 50 -16.41 1.26 10.45
CA SER A 50 -17.22 2.36 9.91
C SER A 50 -18.68 1.95 9.73
N ILE A 51 -18.93 0.73 9.23
CA ILE A 51 -20.29 0.19 9.12
C ILE A 51 -20.92 0.02 10.51
N GLU A 52 -20.21 -0.57 11.46
CA GLU A 52 -20.69 -0.75 12.84
C GLU A 52 -21.08 0.58 13.48
N THR A 53 -20.23 1.59 13.36
CA THR A 53 -20.49 2.94 13.88
C THR A 53 -21.73 3.56 13.22
N GLY A 54 -21.89 3.39 11.91
CA GLY A 54 -23.07 3.85 11.19
C GLY A 54 -24.35 3.16 11.66
N LEU A 55 -24.30 1.83 11.87
CA LEU A 55 -25.43 1.04 12.36
C LEU A 55 -25.80 1.42 13.80
N GLN A 56 -24.82 1.61 14.68
CA GLN A 56 -25.06 2.08 16.04
C GLN A 56 -25.72 3.45 16.04
N THR A 57 -25.20 4.39 15.24
CA THR A 57 -25.79 5.74 15.12
C THR A 57 -27.25 5.67 14.67
N PHE A 58 -27.55 4.88 13.63
CA PHE A 58 -28.92 4.69 13.16
C PHE A 58 -29.83 4.06 14.24
N TYR A 59 -29.32 3.07 14.97
CA TYR A 59 -30.08 2.44 16.04
C TYR A 59 -30.39 3.43 17.18
N GLN A 60 -29.47 4.33 17.53
CA GLN A 60 -29.74 5.37 18.52
C GLN A 60 -30.87 6.33 18.08
N ASP A 61 -30.96 6.62 16.78
CA ASP A 61 -31.97 7.53 16.25
C ASP A 61 -33.33 6.88 16.02
N LYS A 62 -33.34 5.60 15.62
CA LYS A 62 -34.54 4.90 15.13
C LYS A 62 -35.01 3.76 16.01
N TYR A 63 -34.21 3.31 16.98
CA TYR A 63 -34.46 2.16 17.86
C TYR A 63 -34.65 0.81 17.15
N TYR A 64 -34.22 0.70 15.90
CA TYR A 64 -34.14 -0.55 15.14
C TYR A 64 -32.97 -0.51 14.16
N TYR A 65 -32.49 -1.68 13.71
CA TYR A 65 -31.43 -1.76 12.69
C TYR A 65 -32.02 -1.66 11.28
N PRO A 66 -31.33 -1.00 10.34
CA PRO A 66 -31.81 -0.90 8.96
C PRO A 66 -31.92 -2.30 8.35
N MET A 67 -33.06 -2.60 7.73
CA MET A 67 -33.17 -3.81 6.93
C MET A 67 -32.29 -3.65 5.69
N PRO A 68 -31.61 -4.71 5.22
CA PRO A 68 -30.94 -4.68 3.94
C PRO A 68 -31.95 -4.21 2.90
N SER A 69 -31.59 -3.17 2.14
CA SER A 69 -32.43 -2.69 1.06
C SER A 69 -32.79 -3.89 0.19
N ALA A 70 -34.08 -4.19 0.09
CA ALA A 70 -34.55 -5.25 -0.79
C ALA A 70 -34.07 -4.90 -2.19
N SER A 71 -32.99 -5.53 -2.61
CA SER A 71 -32.52 -5.47 -3.98
C SER A 71 -33.66 -6.06 -4.80
N THR A 72 -34.50 -5.21 -5.37
CA THR A 72 -35.26 -5.61 -6.55
C THR A 72 -34.21 -6.09 -7.52
N ALA A 73 -34.06 -7.41 -7.62
CA ALA A 73 -33.13 -8.05 -8.51
C ALA A 73 -33.62 -7.76 -9.93
N THR A 74 -33.33 -6.58 -10.44
CA THR A 74 -33.28 -6.37 -11.88
C THR A 74 -32.02 -7.09 -12.31
N ASN A 75 -32.22 -8.35 -12.64
CA ASN A 75 -31.37 -9.18 -13.47
C ASN A 75 -30.99 -8.41 -14.74
N VAL A 76 -29.99 -7.52 -14.65
CA VAL A 76 -29.31 -6.98 -15.81
C VAL A 76 -28.16 -7.94 -16.12
N TRP A 77 -28.51 -8.93 -16.94
CA TRP A 77 -27.56 -9.66 -17.78
C TRP A 77 -27.11 -8.77 -18.93
#